data_AF-X0UMI8-F1
#
_entry.id   AF-X0UMI8-F1
#
_cell.length_a   1.000
_cell.length_b   1.000
_cell.length_c   1.000
_cell.angle_alpha   90.00
_cell.angle_beta   90.00
_cell.angle_gamma   90.00
#
_symmetry.space_group_name_H-M   'P 1'
#
loop_
_entity.id
_entity.type
_entity.pdbx_description
1 polymer ?
#
loop_
_entity_poly.entity_id
_entity_poly.type
_entity_poly.pdbx_seq_one_letter_code
_entity_poly.pdbx_strand_id
1 'polypeptide(L)'
;MVPSAPSSAVAVVEPVDFGLPIENAVVSFASATCPAILESSLWTSGYGRFSIFACDPVDEFVHDRGCGRCPFDCLADRMAAFPPLTDPPAALPFTGGWIGFYAYEA
;
A
#
# COMPACT_ATOMS: atom_id res chain seq x y z
N MET A 1 -10.64 2.21 31.46
CA MET A 1 -11.14 1.62 30.21
C MET A 1 -9.95 1.02 29.50
N VAL A 2 -9.89 -0.31 29.38
CA VAL A 2 -8.83 -0.99 28.63
C VAL A 2 -9.15 -0.84 27.14
N PRO A 3 -8.24 -0.35 26.28
CA PRO A 3 -8.49 -0.32 24.84
C PRO A 3 -8.67 -1.76 24.36
N SER A 4 -9.79 -2.06 23.69
CA SER A 4 -9.95 -3.38 23.06
C SER A 4 -8.86 -3.55 22.02
N ALA A 5 -8.15 -4.68 22.04
CA ALA A 5 -7.15 -5.00 21.04
C ALA A 5 -7.76 -4.86 19.63
N PRO A 6 -7.02 -4.30 18.65
CA PRO A 6 -7.55 -4.13 17.30
C PRO A 6 -7.89 -5.51 16.72
N SER A 7 -9.14 -5.65 16.27
CA SER A 7 -9.65 -6.85 15.60
C SER A 7 -8.79 -7.16 14.37
N SER A 8 -8.21 -8.35 14.28
CA SER A 8 -7.38 -8.79 13.14
C SER A 8 -8.04 -8.57 11.77
N ALA A 9 -7.25 -8.17 10.76
CA ALA A 9 -7.69 -8.10 9.37
C ALA A 9 -7.43 -9.43 8.63
N VAL A 10 -8.23 -9.71 7.59
CA VAL A 10 -8.11 -10.89 6.72
C VAL A 10 -7.91 -10.42 5.28
N ALA A 11 -6.92 -10.99 4.58
CA ALA A 11 -6.72 -10.75 3.16
C ALA A 11 -7.60 -11.69 2.35
N VAL A 12 -8.43 -11.13 1.48
CA VAL A 12 -9.19 -11.88 0.47
C VAL A 12 -8.50 -11.67 -0.87
N VAL A 13 -8.03 -12.76 -1.47
CA VAL A 13 -7.38 -12.74 -2.79
C VAL A 13 -8.35 -13.33 -3.80
N GLU A 14 -8.94 -12.47 -4.62
CA GLU A 14 -9.81 -12.89 -5.72
C GLU A 14 -9.04 -12.79 -7.04
N PRO A 15 -8.86 -13.89 -7.78
CA PRO A 15 -8.30 -13.81 -9.11
C PRO A 15 -9.31 -13.12 -10.02
N VAL A 16 -8.96 -11.94 -10.51
CA VAL A 16 -9.78 -11.19 -11.47
C VAL A 16 -9.25 -11.44 -12.88
N ASP A 17 -10.07 -12.08 -13.70
CA ASP A 17 -9.89 -12.04 -15.15
C ASP A 17 -10.58 -10.78 -15.67
N PHE A 18 -9.79 -9.76 -16.01
CA PHE A 18 -10.31 -8.45 -16.37
C PHE A 18 -11.08 -8.48 -17.69
N GLY A 19 -10.87 -9.46 -18.57
CA GLY A 19 -11.54 -9.56 -19.89
C GLY A 19 -11.42 -8.31 -20.78
N LEU A 20 -10.60 -7.34 -20.38
CA LEU A 20 -10.47 -6.00 -20.94
C LEU A 20 -9.01 -5.76 -21.35
N PRO A 21 -8.75 -4.96 -22.39
CA PRO A 21 -7.40 -4.51 -22.72
C PRO A 21 -6.75 -3.81 -21.53
N ILE A 22 -5.46 -4.12 -21.28
CA ILE A 22 -4.71 -3.61 -20.13
C ILE A 22 -4.63 -2.08 -20.11
N GLU A 23 -4.64 -1.46 -21.28
CA GLU A 23 -4.63 -0.01 -21.45
C GLU A 23 -5.85 0.64 -20.81
N ASN A 24 -7.03 0.01 -20.89
CA ASN A 24 -8.25 0.52 -20.28
C ASN A 24 -8.18 0.43 -18.76
N ALA A 25 -7.57 -0.63 -18.22
CA ALA A 25 -7.36 -0.77 -16.79
C ALA A 25 -6.40 0.31 -16.25
N VAL A 26 -5.32 0.60 -16.98
CA VAL A 26 -4.36 1.66 -16.63
C VAL A 26 -5.02 3.04 -16.66
N VAL A 27 -5.81 3.36 -17.69
CA VAL A 27 -6.52 4.65 -17.77
C VAL A 27 -7.51 4.81 -16.62
N SER A 28 -8.31 3.78 -16.34
CA SER A 28 -9.25 3.78 -15.22
C SER A 28 -8.52 4.02 -13.89
N PHE A 29 -7.41 3.32 -13.68
CA PHE A 29 -6.62 3.42 -12.47
C PHE A 29 -5.95 4.80 -12.31
N ALA A 30 -5.39 5.35 -13.39
CA ALA A 30 -4.77 6.67 -13.38
C ALA A 30 -5.77 7.81 -13.07
N SER A 31 -7.07 7.56 -13.25
CA SER A 31 -8.13 8.52 -12.91
C SER A 31 -8.68 8.38 -11.49
N ALA A 32 -8.27 7.36 -10.73
CA ALA A 32 -8.70 7.15 -9.36
C ALA A 32 -8.01 8.10 -8.36
N THR A 33 -8.46 8.12 -7.10
CA THR A 33 -7.89 8.99 -6.07
C THR A 33 -6.54 8.44 -5.62
N CYS A 34 -5.53 9.30 -5.51
CA CYS A 34 -4.19 8.97 -5.02
C CYS A 34 -3.61 7.66 -5.62
N PRO A 35 -3.51 7.55 -6.96
CA PRO A 35 -3.07 6.33 -7.60
C PRO A 35 -1.56 6.14 -7.41
N ALA A 36 -1.17 4.92 -7.04
CA ALA A 36 0.22 4.51 -6.93
C ALA A 36 0.47 3.27 -7.78
N ILE A 37 1.53 3.33 -8.59
CA ILE A 37 1.98 2.24 -9.46
C ILE A 37 3.43 1.93 -9.14
N LEU A 38 3.71 0.68 -8.80
CA LEU A 38 5.07 0.15 -8.65
C LEU A 38 5.26 -0.96 -9.69
N GLU A 39 6.03 -0.66 -10.72
CA GLU A 39 6.33 -1.61 -11.81
C GLU A 39 7.79 -2.04 -11.73
N SER A 40 8.03 -3.36 -11.66
CA SER A 40 9.37 -3.92 -11.80
C SER A 40 9.64 -4.31 -13.25
N SER A 41 10.57 -3.59 -13.90
CA SER A 41 11.04 -3.89 -15.25
C SER A 41 12.15 -4.94 -15.30
N LEU A 42 12.50 -5.57 -14.17
CA LEU A 42 13.56 -6.57 -14.12
C LEU A 42 13.11 -7.87 -14.79
N TRP A 43 13.85 -8.29 -15.82
CA TRP A 43 13.57 -9.53 -16.57
C TRP A 43 14.25 -10.76 -15.97
N THR A 44 15.10 -10.59 -14.97
CA THR A 44 15.90 -11.67 -14.38
C THR A 44 15.19 -12.29 -13.17
N SER A 45 15.21 -13.62 -13.09
CA SER A 45 14.42 -14.46 -12.18
C SER A 45 14.79 -14.39 -10.69
N GLY A 46 15.69 -13.49 -10.27
CA GLY A 46 16.19 -13.40 -8.89
C GLY A 46 15.30 -12.61 -7.93
N TYR A 47 14.51 -11.66 -8.46
CA TYR A 47 13.53 -10.88 -7.70
C TYR A 47 12.21 -10.99 -8.44
N GLY A 48 11.14 -11.39 -7.75
CA GLY A 48 9.84 -11.65 -8.38
C GLY A 48 9.34 -10.46 -9.19
N ARG A 49 8.80 -10.73 -10.38
CA ARG A 49 8.20 -9.74 -11.27
C ARG A 49 6.78 -9.44 -10.80
N PHE A 50 6.62 -8.36 -10.05
CA PHE A 50 5.32 -7.89 -9.59
C PHE A 50 5.06 -6.48 -10.08
N SER A 51 3.82 -6.26 -10.49
CA SER A 51 3.24 -4.96 -10.78
C SER A 51 2.21 -4.69 -9.69
N ILE A 52 2.39 -3.62 -8.93
CA ILE A 52 1.49 -3.25 -7.83
C ILE A 52 0.75 -1.97 -8.23
N PHE A 53 -0.57 -2.05 -8.23
CA PHE A 53 -1.48 -0.93 -8.46
C PHE A 53 -2.30 -0.74 -7.18
N ALA A 54 -2.26 0.44 -6.57
CA ALA A 54 -3.08 0.83 -5.42
C ALA A 54 -3.69 2.23 -5.56
N CYS A 55 -4.99 2.37 -5.36
CA CYS A 55 -5.71 3.65 -5.40
C CYS A 55 -6.74 3.69 -4.26
N ASP A 56 -7.36 4.85 -4.09
CA ASP A 56 -8.43 5.11 -3.13
C ASP A 56 -8.03 4.67 -1.69
N PRO A 57 -6.96 5.27 -1.13
CA PRO A 57 -6.44 4.86 0.16
C PRO A 57 -7.44 5.12 1.29
N VAL A 58 -7.43 4.23 2.30
CA VAL A 58 -8.27 4.38 3.50
C VAL A 58 -7.77 5.52 4.40
N ASP A 59 -6.46 5.81 4.38
CA ASP A 59 -5.86 6.95 5.08
C ASP A 59 -4.69 7.52 4.27
N GLU A 60 -4.48 8.82 4.43
CA GLU A 60 -3.39 9.58 3.81
C GLU A 60 -2.54 10.25 4.88
N PHE A 61 -1.22 10.19 4.69
CA PHE A 61 -0.27 10.81 5.60
C PHE A 61 0.70 11.70 4.83
N VAL A 62 0.67 12.99 5.18
CA VAL A 62 1.65 13.99 4.73
C VAL A 62 2.32 14.55 5.98
N HIS A 63 3.65 14.58 5.96
CA HIS A 63 4.43 15.11 7.07
C HIS A 63 4.83 16.56 6.83
N ASP A 64 4.34 17.46 7.70
CA ASP A 64 4.68 18.87 7.63
C ASP A 64 6.03 19.17 8.27
N ARG A 65 6.88 19.92 7.55
CA ARG A 65 8.24 20.33 7.99
C ARG A 65 8.30 21.12 9.30
N GLY A 66 7.17 21.50 9.88
CA GLY A 66 7.08 22.28 11.13
C GLY A 66 6.62 21.50 12.36
N CYS A 67 6.30 20.20 12.24
CA CYS A 67 5.62 19.50 13.34
C CYS A 67 6.53 19.14 14.52
N GLY A 68 7.85 19.31 14.40
CA GLY A 68 8.83 19.08 15.47
C GLY A 68 8.99 17.61 15.90
N ARG A 69 8.36 16.67 15.20
CA ARG A 69 8.46 15.23 15.42
C ARG A 69 9.13 14.55 14.23
N CYS A 70 9.78 13.42 14.48
CA CYS A 70 10.31 12.56 13.43
C CYS A 70 9.16 12.03 12.54
N PRO A 71 9.27 12.09 11.20
CA PRO A 71 8.23 11.59 10.29
C PRO A 71 7.96 10.09 10.48
N PHE A 72 9.00 9.30 10.76
CA PHE A 72 8.87 7.85 10.94
C PHE A 72 8.09 7.48 12.21
N ASP A 73 8.26 8.24 13.30
CA ASP A 73 7.50 8.02 14.54
C ASP A 73 6.03 8.38 14.32
N CYS A 74 5.75 9.47 13.62
CA CYS A 74 4.38 9.87 13.29
C CYS A 74 3.69 8.84 12.40
N LEU A 75 4.40 8.28 11.40
CA LEU A 75 3.86 7.21 10.56
C LEU A 75 3.67 5.91 11.37
N ALA A 76 4.60 5.55 12.24
CA ALA A 76 4.49 4.37 13.09
C ALA A 76 3.26 4.45 14.02
N ASP A 77 3.00 5.62 14.61
CA ASP A 77 1.79 5.86 15.42
C ASP A 77 0.51 5.63 14.60
N ARG A 78 0.49 6.09 13.33
CA ARG A 78 -0.64 5.85 12.43
C ARG A 78 -0.78 4.40 12.03
N MET A 79 0.32 3.74 11.69
CA MET A 79 0.33 2.30 11.35
C MET A 79 -0.22 1.46 12.50
N ALA A 80 0.11 1.79 13.75
CA ALA A 80 -0.36 1.08 14.92
C ALA A 80 -1.87 1.18 15.15
N ALA A 81 -2.56 2.16 14.54
CA ALA A 81 -4.01 2.29 14.60
C ALA A 81 -4.73 1.26 13.71
N PHE A 82 -4.03 0.65 12.74
CA PHE A 82 -4.58 -0.36 11.86
C PHE A 82 -4.34 -1.77 12.40
N PRO A 83 -5.33 -2.66 12.31
CA PRO A 83 -5.15 -4.03 12.74
C PRO A 83 -4.14 -4.78 11.86
N PRO A 84 -3.30 -5.66 12.43
CA PRO A 84 -2.40 -6.47 11.65
C PRO A 84 -3.17 -7.48 10.79
N LEU A 85 -2.61 -7.80 9.62
CA LEU A 85 -3.11 -8.86 8.77
C LEU A 85 -2.76 -10.22 9.39
N THR A 86 -3.74 -11.10 9.53
CA THR A 86 -3.51 -12.48 9.95
C THR A 86 -3.20 -13.34 8.73
N ASP A 87 -2.14 -14.15 8.81
CA ASP A 87 -1.69 -15.08 7.76
C ASP A 87 -1.58 -14.45 6.36
N PRO A 88 -0.66 -13.47 6.17
CA PRO A 88 -0.47 -12.84 4.87
C PRO A 88 -0.10 -13.88 3.79
N PRO A 89 -0.70 -13.79 2.58
CA PRO A 89 -0.35 -14.66 1.47
C PRO A 89 1.16 -14.65 1.17
N ALA A 90 1.87 -15.75 1.48
CA ALA A 90 3.33 -15.83 1.36
C ALA A 90 3.86 -15.61 -0.07
N ALA A 91 3.01 -15.74 -1.09
CA ALA A 91 3.36 -15.58 -2.50
C ALA A 91 3.28 -14.12 -3.00
N LEU A 92 2.66 -13.20 -2.23
CA LEU A 92 2.47 -11.81 -2.64
C LEU A 92 3.46 -10.89 -1.91
N PRO A 93 4.18 -10.01 -2.63
CA PRO A 93 5.17 -9.12 -2.01
C PRO A 93 4.52 -7.97 -1.23
N PHE A 94 3.24 -7.68 -1.50
CA PHE A 94 2.49 -6.59 -0.91
C PHE A 94 1.02 -7.01 -0.81
N THR A 95 0.42 -6.86 0.37
CA THR A 95 -0.94 -7.32 0.69
C THR A 95 -1.77 -6.23 1.36
N GLY A 96 -1.43 -4.97 1.07
CA GLY A 96 -1.95 -3.78 1.74
C GLY A 96 -0.93 -3.17 2.69
N GLY A 97 -1.08 -1.88 2.95
CA GLY A 97 -0.14 -1.09 3.75
C GLY A 97 0.02 0.32 3.20
N TRP A 98 1.09 0.99 3.61
CA TRP A 98 1.40 2.35 3.19
C TRP A 98 2.27 2.35 1.94
N ILE A 99 1.86 3.11 0.92
CA ILE A 99 2.66 3.38 -0.28
C ILE A 99 2.85 4.89 -0.36
N GLY A 100 4.08 5.32 -0.63
CA GLY A 100 4.42 6.73 -0.73
C GLY A 100 5.89 6.90 -1.06
N PHE A 101 6.39 8.10 -0.79
CA PHE A 101 7.79 8.45 -0.99
C PHE A 101 8.32 9.23 0.21
N TYR A 102 9.63 9.18 0.38
CA TYR A 102 10.36 10.09 1.25
C TYR A 102 11.19 11.00 0.37
N ALA A 103 10.99 12.31 0.50
CA ALA A 103 11.84 13.27 -0.19
C ALA A 103 13.28 13.16 0.33
N TYR A 104 14.26 13.48 -0.51
CA TYR A 104 15.67 13.47 -0.10
C TYR A 104 15.96 14.35 1.14
N GLU A 105 15.17 15.41 1.31
CA GLU A 105 15.27 16.36 2.42
C GLU A 105 14.49 15.93 3.68
N ALA A 106 13.88 14.73 3.68
CA ALA A 106 13.13 14.20 4.80
C ALA A 106 14.03 13.69 5.95
#